data_AF-A0A512C8C1-F1
#
_entry.id   AF-A0A512C8C1-F1
#
_cell.length_a   1.000
_cell.length_b   1.000
_cell.length_c   1.000
_cell.angle_alpha   90.00
_cell.angle_beta   90.00
_cell.angle_gamma   90.00
#
_symmetry.space_group_name_H-M   'P 1'
#
loop_
_entity.id
_entity.type
_entity.pdbx_description
1 polymer ?
#
loop_
_entity_poly.entity_id
_entity_poly.type
_entity_poly.pdbx_seq_one_letter_code
_entity_poly.pdbx_strand_id
1 'polypeptide(L)' 'MEKKKLYWKICCYAAVFLCIITYTPLIIPQGVSKPMLGGIPYSLWTSFIITVLLVVITFIGTRVHPGMQNEEDDI' A
#
# COMPACT_ATOMS: atom_id res chain seq x y z
N MET A 1 -1.64 -9.19 22.81
CA MET A 1 -0.42 -9.17 21.98
C MET A 1 -0.58 -9.73 20.55
N GLU A 2 -1.49 -10.69 20.29
CA GLU A 2 -1.63 -11.30 18.95
C GLU A 2 -2.26 -10.40 17.88
N LYS A 3 -3.29 -9.63 18.22
CA LYS A 3 -4.03 -8.82 17.22
C LYS A 3 -3.13 -7.78 16.54
N LYS A 4 -2.23 -7.11 17.27
CA LYS A 4 -1.25 -6.14 16.71
C LYS A 4 -0.31 -6.81 15.70
N LYS A 5 0.23 -8.00 16.01
CA LYS A 5 1.07 -8.79 15.07
C LYS A 5 0.28 -9.21 13.82
N LEU A 6 -0.99 -9.56 13.98
CA LEU A 6 -1.87 -9.96 12.88
C LEU A 6 -2.21 -8.77 11.96
N TYR A 7 -2.55 -7.60 12.52
CA TYR A 7 -2.77 -6.37 11.74
C TYR A 7 -1.50 -5.89 11.04
N TRP A 8 -0.33 -6.01 11.66
CA TRP A 8 0.95 -5.69 11.03
C TRP A 8 1.23 -6.62 9.84
N LYS A 9 1.04 -7.94 10.01
CA LYS A 9 1.14 -8.91 8.89
C LYS A 9 0.18 -8.56 7.76
N ILE A 10 -1.08 -8.22 8.07
CA ILE A 10 -2.06 -7.79 7.06
C ILE A 10 -1.58 -6.54 6.33
N CYS A 11 -1.03 -5.53 7.03
CA CYS A 11 -0.49 -4.34 6.38
C CYS A 11 0.67 -4.68 5.43
N CYS A 12 1.58 -5.56 5.83
CA CYS A 12 2.66 -6.03 4.96
C CYS A 12 2.14 -6.77 3.72
N TYR A 13 1.21 -7.72 3.89
CA TYR A 13 0.60 -8.44 2.77
C TYR A 13 -0.17 -7.49 1.85
N ALA A 14 -0.91 -6.53 2.40
CA ALA A 14 -1.64 -5.53 1.62
C ALA A 14 -0.70 -4.66 0.79
N ALA A 15 0.42 -4.20 1.37
CA ALA A 15 1.41 -3.40 0.64
C ALA A 15 2.04 -4.19 -0.53
N VAL A 16 2.47 -5.43 -0.28
CA VAL A 16 3.03 -6.30 -1.32
C VAL A 16 2.02 -6.57 -2.43
N PHE A 17 0.77 -6.86 -2.06
CA PHE A 17 -0.31 -7.11 -3.02
C PHE A 17 -0.62 -5.88 -3.86
N LEU A 18 -0.62 -4.69 -3.25
CA LEU A 18 -0.82 -3.42 -3.97
C LEU A 18 0.28 -3.19 -5.02
N CYS A 19 1.54 -3.49 -4.68
CA CYS A 19 2.65 -3.40 -5.63
C CYS A 19 2.46 -4.33 -6.83
N ILE A 20 2.02 -5.56 -6.60
CA ILE A 20 1.76 -6.53 -7.69
C ILE A 20 0.62 -6.05 -8.61
N ILE A 21 -0.44 -5.48 -8.03
CA ILE A 21 -1.57 -4.92 -8.79
C ILE A 21 -1.15 -3.72 -9.64
N THR A 22 -0.22 -2.91 -9.15
CA THR A 22 0.23 -1.70 -9.83
C THR A 22 0.84 -1.99 -11.21
N TYR A 23 1.58 -3.09 -11.32
CA TYR A 23 2.26 -3.48 -12.56
C TYR A 23 1.47 -4.47 -13.42
N THR A 24 0.25 -4.83 -13.03
CA THR A 24 -0.59 -5.70 -13.86
C THR A 24 -1.31 -4.91 -14.95
N PRO A 25 -1.71 -5.58 -16.06
CA PRO A 25 -2.45 -4.95 -17.16
C PRO A 25 -3.76 -4.29 -16.73
N LEU A 26 -4.24 -4.60 -15.52
CA LEU A 26 -5.41 -4.00 -14.88
C LEU A 26 -5.23 -2.49 -14.63
N ILE A 27 -4.03 -2.07 -14.22
CA ILE A 27 -3.69 -0.66 -13.97
C ILE A 27 -2.98 -0.04 -15.18
N ILE A 28 -2.25 -0.86 -15.94
CA ILE A 28 -1.53 -0.43 -17.15
C ILE A 28 -2.18 -1.10 -18.37
N PRO A 29 -3.37 -0.62 -18.81
CA PRO A 29 -4.01 -1.14 -20.00
C PRO A 29 -3.11 -0.93 -21.22
N GLN A 30 -2.85 -2.00 -21.96
CA GLN A 30 -2.02 -1.98 -23.16
C GLN A 30 -2.78 -1.25 -24.28
N GLY A 31 -2.25 -0.12 -24.74
CA GLY A 31 -2.75 0.57 -25.92
C GLY A 31 -4.02 1.42 -25.75
N VAL A 32 -4.52 1.63 -24.52
CA VAL A 32 -5.71 2.46 -24.28
C VAL A 32 -5.50 3.39 -23.08
N SER A 33 -5.52 4.70 -23.31
CA SER A 33 -5.31 5.73 -22.26
C SER A 33 -6.60 6.19 -21.57
N LYS A 34 -7.75 5.59 -21.93
CA LYS A 34 -9.08 5.94 -21.41
C LYS A 34 -9.42 5.07 -20.20
N PRO A 35 -10.01 5.62 -19.12
CA PRO A 35 -10.51 6.99 -18.99
C PRO A 35 -9.41 8.00 -18.63
N MET A 36 -9.47 9.17 -19.26
CA MET A 36 -8.60 10.31 -18.94
C MET A 36 -9.31 11.23 -17.94
N LEU A 37 -8.63 11.62 -16.87
CA LEU A 37 -9.11 12.57 -15.88
C LEU A 37 -8.42 13.91 -16.13
N GLY A 38 -9.15 14.92 -16.62
CA GLY A 38 -8.57 16.24 -16.89
C GLY A 38 -7.40 16.24 -17.88
N GLY A 39 -7.35 15.28 -18.82
CA GLY A 39 -6.23 15.08 -19.75
C GLY A 39 -5.12 14.16 -19.23
N ILE A 40 -5.19 13.72 -17.97
CA ILE A 40 -4.24 12.77 -17.39
C ILE A 40 -4.66 11.34 -17.75
N PRO A 41 -3.79 10.52 -18.37
CA PRO A 41 -4.09 9.14 -18.74
C PRO A 41 -4.31 8.25 -17.52
N TYR A 42 -5.13 7.20 -17.70
CA TYR A 42 -5.53 6.24 -16.66
C TYR A 42 -4.37 5.75 -15.78
N SER A 43 -3.30 5.26 -16.41
CA SER A 43 -2.13 4.71 -15.71
C SER A 43 -1.43 5.71 -14.79
N LEU A 44 -1.43 7.01 -15.12
CA LEU A 44 -0.76 8.04 -14.32
C LEU A 44 -1.54 8.42 -13.07
N TRP A 45 -2.83 8.72 -13.20
CA TRP A 45 -3.61 9.12 -12.02
C TRP A 45 -3.90 7.92 -11.11
N THR A 46 -4.02 6.71 -11.66
CA THR A 46 -4.18 5.49 -10.85
C THR A 46 -2.92 5.14 -10.08
N SER A 47 -1.74 5.19 -10.71
CA SER A 47 -0.46 4.97 -10.00
C SER A 47 -0.20 6.02 -8.92
N PHE A 48 -0.64 7.26 -9.14
CA PHE A 48 -0.61 8.30 -8.10
C PHE A 48 -1.49 7.93 -6.90
N ILE A 49 -2.74 7.51 -7.12
CA ILE A 49 -3.64 7.08 -6.03
C ILE A 49 -3.07 5.87 -5.28
N ILE A 50 -2.52 4.88 -6.01
CA ILE A 50 -1.87 3.72 -5.43
C ILE A 50 -0.70 4.14 -4.53
N THR A 51 0.10 5.11 -4.96
CA THR A 51 1.23 5.63 -4.17
C THR A 51 0.73 6.28 -2.88
N VAL A 52 -0.34 7.09 -2.94
CA VAL A 52 -0.97 7.67 -1.74
C VAL A 52 -1.48 6.56 -0.81
N LEU A 53 -2.12 5.53 -1.35
CA LEU A 53 -2.56 4.35 -0.59
C LEU A 53 -1.39 3.64 0.10
N LEU A 54 -0.25 3.45 -0.58
CA LEU A 54 0.95 2.88 0.01
C LEU A 54 1.49 3.72 1.16
N VAL A 55 1.51 5.05 1.03
CA VAL A 55 1.94 5.95 2.12
C VAL A 55 1.03 5.80 3.33
N VAL A 56 -0.29 5.75 3.13
CA VAL A 56 -1.27 5.56 4.21
C VAL A 56 -1.11 4.19 4.88
N ILE A 57 -0.95 3.11 4.10
CA ILE A 57 -0.72 1.76 4.63
C ILE A 57 0.59 1.70 5.41
N THR A 58 1.65 2.32 4.90
CA THR A 58 2.95 2.39 5.58
C THR A 58 2.83 3.17 6.90
N PHE A 59 2.11 4.29 6.90
CA PHE A 59 1.86 5.08 8.11
C PHE A 59 1.04 4.33 9.15
N ILE A 60 0.02 3.56 8.75
CA ILE A 60 -0.73 2.69 9.66
C ILE A 60 0.17 1.55 10.14
N GLY A 61 0.98 0.99 9.25
CA GLY A 61 1.95 -0.07 9.53
C GLY A 61 2.96 0.33 10.60
N THR A 62 3.47 1.57 10.58
CA THR A 62 4.37 2.08 11.63
C THR A 62 3.67 2.23 12.97
N ARG A 63 2.39 2.64 12.99
CA ARG A 63 1.60 2.75 14.24
C ARG A 63 1.22 1.39 14.84
N VAL A 64 1.07 0.38 14.00
CA VAL A 64 0.70 -1.00 14.41
C VAL A 64 1.95 -1.88 14.58
N HIS A 65 3.13 -1.35 14.26
CA HIS A 65 4.40 -2.07 14.34
C HIS A 65 4.62 -2.60 15.78
N PRO A 66 4.75 -3.92 15.96
CA PRO A 66 4.88 -4.53 17.29
C PRO A 66 6.24 -4.26 17.96
N GLY A 67 7.21 -3.67 17.24
CA GLY A 67 8.58 -3.52 17.70
C GLY A 67 8.89 -2.30 18.57
N MET A 68 7.92 -1.46 18.94
CA MET A 68 8.13 -0.40 19.95
C MET A 68 7.79 -0.83 21.38
N GLN A 69 7.29 -2.06 21.59
CA GLN A 69 6.91 -2.55 22.92
C GLN A 69 7.98 -3.44 23.58
N ASN A 70 8.95 -3.96 22.81
CA ASN A 70 9.91 -4.95 23.32
C ASN A 70 11.19 -4.34 23.94
N GLU A 71 11.37 -3.01 23.90
CA GLU A 71 12.55 -2.38 24.53
C GLU A 71 12.30 -2.00 26.01
N GLU A 72 11.06 -1.98 26.50
CA GLU A 72 10.74 -1.70 27.91
C GLU A 72 10.66 -2.96 28.80
N ASP A 73 10.58 -4.15 28.20
CA ASP A 73 10.50 -5.43 28.95
C ASP A 73 11.88 -6.08 29.19
N ASP A 74 12.97 -5.48 28.67
CA ASP A 74 14.36 -5.98 28.77
C ASP A 74 15.30 -5.04 29.58
N ILE A 75 14.77 -4.09 30.38
CA ILE A 75 15.54 -3.27 31.36
C ILE A 75 15.07 -3.55 32.79
#